data_AF-A0AA37SV01-F1
#
_entry.id   AF-A0AA37SV01-F1
#
_cell.length_a   1.000
_cell.length_b   1.000
_cell.length_c   1.000
_cell.angle_alpha   90.00
_cell.angle_beta   90.00
_cell.angle_gamma   90.00
#
_symmetry.space_group_name_H-M   'P 1'
#
loop_
_entity.id
_entity.type
_entity.pdbx_description
1 polymer ?
#
loop_
_entity_poly.entity_id
_entity_poly.type
_entity_poly.pdbx_seq_one_letter_code
_entity_poly.pdbx_strand_id
1 'polypeptide(L)'
;MKTYPIENEQGKLHAFEIDNFRIGRRGATKVIAGVPGVVILRQPKKLFSWFREEVFCEFELKGICFQIDEPYGDNSRYWIGQKEEGSWSPQLDIIHQAFLSV
;
A
#
# COMPACT_ATOMS: atom_id res chain seq x y z
N MET A 1 11.24 0.91 -6.92
CA MET A 1 11.87 1.42 -5.67
C MET A 1 12.22 0.24 -4.78
N LYS A 2 12.94 0.44 -3.66
CA LYS A 2 13.21 -0.67 -2.73
C LYS A 2 11.91 -1.03 -2.01
N THR A 3 11.62 -2.32 -1.96
CA THR A 3 10.45 -2.90 -1.30
C THR A 3 10.89 -4.00 -0.35
N TYR A 4 10.10 -4.30 0.67
CA TYR A 4 10.35 -5.36 1.64
C TYR A 4 9.15 -6.32 1.63
N PRO A 5 9.22 -7.43 0.88
CA PRO A 5 8.16 -8.43 0.83
C PRO A 5 7.88 -9.04 2.21
N ILE A 6 6.61 -9.30 2.51
CA ILE A 6 6.16 -10.04 3.69
C ILE A 6 5.37 -11.25 3.18
N GLU A 7 5.90 -12.44 3.43
CA GLU A 7 5.28 -13.70 3.01
C GLU A 7 4.46 -14.31 4.16
N ASN A 8 3.38 -15.01 3.83
CA ASN A 8 2.66 -15.85 4.79
C ASN A 8 3.36 -17.20 5.02
N GLU A 9 2.78 -18.06 5.86
CA GLU A 9 3.31 -19.40 6.17
C GLU A 9 3.50 -20.32 4.94
N GLN A 10 2.84 -20.01 3.82
CA GLN A 10 2.93 -20.75 2.57
C GLN A 10 3.98 -20.16 1.60
N GLY A 11 4.74 -19.14 2.01
CA GLY A 11 5.71 -18.43 1.17
C GLY A 11 5.06 -17.56 0.09
N LYS A 12 3.78 -17.19 0.28
CA LYS A 12 3.05 -16.32 -0.65
C LYS A 12 3.07 -14.88 -0.17
N LEU A 13 3.25 -13.94 -1.10
CA LEU A 13 3.27 -12.51 -0.81
C LEU A 13 1.96 -12.07 -0.16
N HIS A 14 1.98 -11.77 1.13
CA HIS A 14 0.81 -11.35 1.88
C HIS A 14 0.72 -9.82 1.98
N ALA A 15 1.86 -9.17 2.09
CA ALA A 15 2.01 -7.72 2.10
C ALA A 15 3.42 -7.35 1.63
N PHE A 16 3.69 -6.06 1.44
CA PHE A 16 5.04 -5.56 1.32
C PHE A 16 5.14 -4.15 1.87
N GLU A 17 6.36 -3.77 2.25
CA GLU A 17 6.63 -2.42 2.70
C GLU A 17 7.45 -1.63 1.67
N ILE A 18 7.32 -0.30 1.69
CA ILE A 18 8.14 0.62 0.89
C ILE A 18 8.71 1.73 1.79
N ASP A 19 9.90 2.22 1.47
CA ASP A 19 10.53 3.32 2.24
C ASP A 19 9.70 4.62 2.10
N ASN A 20 9.33 5.26 3.22
CA ASN A 20 8.59 6.53 3.21
C ASN A 20 9.47 7.77 2.94
N PHE A 21 10.80 7.62 2.99
CA PHE A 21 11.74 8.70 2.71
C PHE A 21 11.75 9.13 1.24
N ARG A 22 11.59 8.16 0.32
CA ARG A 22 11.66 8.41 -1.13
C ARG A 22 10.31 8.77 -1.74
N ILE A 23 9.22 8.34 -1.11
CA ILE A 23 7.88 8.57 -1.60
C ILE A 23 6.97 8.92 -0.43
N GLY A 24 6.38 10.11 -0.46
CA GLY A 24 5.38 10.49 0.54
C GLY A 24 4.02 9.84 0.25
N ARG A 25 3.09 9.90 1.22
CA ARG A 25 1.74 9.32 1.13
C ARG A 25 1.01 9.61 -0.19
N ARG A 26 1.00 10.87 -0.66
CA ARG A 26 0.38 11.24 -1.95
C ARG A 26 1.08 10.59 -3.15
N GLY A 27 2.40 10.46 -3.08
CA GLY A 27 3.18 9.75 -4.10
C GLY A 27 2.80 8.28 -4.14
N ALA A 28 2.72 7.62 -2.98
CA ALA A 28 2.33 6.22 -2.89
C ALA A 28 0.90 5.99 -3.45
N THR A 29 -0.06 6.85 -3.08
CA THR A 29 -1.41 6.81 -3.66
C THR A 29 -1.40 7.07 -5.17
N LYS A 30 -0.52 7.94 -5.68
CA LYS A 30 -0.39 8.20 -7.13
C LYS A 30 0.14 6.99 -7.89
N VAL A 31 1.09 6.25 -7.32
CA VAL A 31 1.59 4.99 -7.91
C VAL A 31 0.45 3.98 -8.01
N ILE A 32 -0.31 3.79 -6.92
CA ILE A 32 -1.49 2.91 -6.90
C ILE A 32 -2.52 3.34 -7.95
N ALA A 33 -2.83 4.65 -8.04
CA ALA A 33 -3.79 5.16 -9.03
C ALA A 33 -3.33 4.98 -10.49
N GLY A 34 -2.03 4.76 -10.73
CA GLY A 34 -1.48 4.45 -12.05
C GLY A 34 -1.63 2.99 -12.47
N VAL A 35 -2.00 2.09 -11.55
CA VAL A 35 -2.20 0.67 -11.85
C VAL A 35 -3.53 0.48 -12.61
N PRO A 36 -3.53 -0.12 -13.81
CA PRO A 36 -4.76 -0.32 -14.58
C PRO A 36 -5.81 -1.13 -13.81
N GLY A 37 -7.04 -0.60 -13.76
CA GLY A 37 -8.17 -1.24 -13.09
C GLY A 37 -8.25 -1.00 -11.58
N VAL A 38 -7.35 -0.19 -11.01
CA VAL A 38 -7.47 0.26 -9.63
C VAL A 38 -8.53 1.35 -9.49
N VAL A 39 -9.32 1.25 -8.42
CA VAL A 39 -10.24 2.30 -7.97
C VAL A 39 -9.78 2.78 -6.59
N ILE A 40 -9.46 4.06 -6.46
CA ILE A 40 -9.13 4.62 -5.14
C ILE A 40 -10.41 4.88 -4.35
N LEU A 41 -10.53 4.24 -3.18
CA LEU A 41 -11.66 4.38 -2.26
C LEU A 41 -11.41 5.48 -1.22
N ARG A 42 -10.15 5.67 -0.80
CA ARG A 42 -9.72 6.69 0.17
C ARG A 42 -8.40 7.32 -0.24
N GLN A 43 -8.32 8.65 -0.10
CA GLN A 43 -7.15 9.47 -0.40
C GLN A 43 -6.56 10.05 0.90
N PRO A 44 -5.24 10.30 0.97
CA PRO A 44 -4.62 10.90 2.15
C PRO A 44 -5.13 12.32 2.38
N LYS A 45 -5.45 12.67 3.65
CA LYS A 45 -5.97 13.99 4.01
C LYS A 45 -4.95 15.12 3.75
N LYS A 46 -5.46 16.32 3.40
CA LYS A 46 -4.64 17.44 2.92
C LYS A 46 -3.97 18.29 4.01
N LEU A 47 -4.51 18.38 5.24
CA LEU A 47 -4.05 19.30 6.30
C LEU A 47 -4.39 18.78 7.71
N PHE A 48 -3.51 19.02 8.71
CA PHE A 48 -3.68 18.84 10.18
C PHE A 48 -4.23 17.50 10.73
N SER A 49 -4.56 16.52 9.88
CA SER A 49 -4.95 15.16 10.29
C SER A 49 -3.97 14.08 9.83
N TRP A 50 -2.87 14.49 9.20
CA TRP A 50 -1.88 13.57 8.61
C TRP A 50 -1.23 12.65 9.67
N PHE A 51 -0.99 13.19 10.86
CA PHE A 51 -0.39 12.46 12.00
C PHE A 51 -1.35 11.52 12.74
N ARG A 52 -2.64 11.47 12.38
CA ARG A 52 -3.64 10.59 13.05
C ARG A 52 -4.22 9.50 12.15
N GLU A 53 -3.76 9.43 10.91
CA GLU A 53 -4.28 8.51 9.91
C GLU A 53 -3.20 7.47 9.65
N GLU A 54 -3.32 6.31 10.31
CA GLU A 54 -2.46 5.13 10.07
C GLU A 54 -2.74 4.62 8.64
N VAL A 55 -3.97 4.17 8.39
CA VAL A 55 -4.46 3.86 7.04
C VAL A 55 -4.85 5.13 6.28
N PHE A 56 -4.06 5.51 5.28
CA PHE A 56 -4.24 6.76 4.53
C PHE A 56 -4.70 6.60 3.09
N CYS A 57 -4.65 5.37 2.58
CA CYS A 57 -5.09 5.05 1.23
C CYS A 57 -5.81 3.71 1.28
N GLU A 58 -7.03 3.66 0.77
CA GLU A 58 -7.79 2.43 0.56
C GLU A 58 -8.15 2.38 -0.92
N PHE A 59 -8.05 1.22 -1.52
CA PHE A 59 -8.27 1.06 -2.95
C PHE A 59 -8.72 -0.36 -3.28
N GLU A 60 -9.36 -0.52 -4.43
CA GLU A 60 -9.84 -1.79 -4.93
C GLU A 60 -9.14 -2.14 -6.22
N LEU A 61 -8.81 -3.42 -6.41
CA LEU A 61 -8.39 -3.98 -7.70
C LEU A 61 -9.14 -5.29 -7.95
N LYS A 62 -9.98 -5.30 -8.99
CA LYS A 62 -10.78 -6.48 -9.39
C LYS A 62 -11.60 -7.07 -8.24
N GLY A 63 -12.33 -6.25 -7.49
CA GLY A 63 -13.18 -6.69 -6.37
C GLY A 63 -12.45 -6.93 -5.05
N ILE A 64 -11.13 -6.71 -4.98
CA ILE A 64 -10.32 -6.96 -3.78
C ILE A 64 -9.85 -5.65 -3.19
N CYS A 65 -10.11 -5.45 -1.90
CA CYS A 65 -9.75 -4.25 -1.15
C CYS A 65 -8.34 -4.34 -0.55
N PHE A 66 -7.58 -3.28 -0.78
CA PHE A 66 -6.23 -3.08 -0.29
C PHE A 66 -6.12 -1.75 0.46
N GLN A 67 -5.06 -1.63 1.25
CA GLN A 67 -4.76 -0.39 1.95
C GLN A 67 -3.26 -0.08 1.97
N ILE A 68 -2.95 1.19 2.19
CA ILE A 68 -1.62 1.64 2.58
C ILE A 68 -1.72 2.19 3.99
N ASP A 69 -0.86 1.66 4.85
CA ASP A 69 -0.77 1.99 6.26
C ASP A 69 0.63 2.54 6.60
N GLU A 70 0.70 3.56 7.46
CA GLU A 70 1.92 4.02 8.11
C GLU A 70 1.78 3.79 9.62
N PRO A 71 2.19 2.61 10.13
CA PRO A 71 2.06 2.29 11.54
C PRO A 71 2.78 3.34 12.39
N TYR A 72 2.12 3.88 13.41
CA TYR A 72 2.68 4.77 14.44
C TYR A 72 3.31 6.10 13.99
N GLY A 73 3.24 6.49 12.70
CA GLY A 73 3.63 7.81 12.22
C GLY A 73 5.13 8.19 12.33
N ASP A 74 5.95 7.32 12.90
CA ASP A 74 7.42 7.40 12.95
C ASP A 74 8.11 6.26 12.19
N ASN A 75 7.32 5.35 11.62
CA ASN A 75 7.86 4.21 10.90
C ASN A 75 8.48 4.68 9.59
N SER A 76 9.70 4.23 9.30
CA SER A 76 10.44 4.55 8.06
C SER A 76 9.81 3.96 6.78
N ARG A 77 8.65 3.31 6.91
CA ARG A 77 8.04 2.51 5.86
C ARG A 77 6.52 2.61 5.87
N TYR A 78 5.95 2.49 4.68
CA TYR A 78 4.52 2.23 4.49
C TYR A 78 4.31 0.76 4.25
N TRP A 79 3.31 0.18 4.91
CA TRP A 79 2.82 -1.17 4.68
C TRP A 79 1.73 -1.15 3.61
N ILE A 80 1.79 -2.08 2.65
CA ILE A 80 0.80 -2.26 1.60
C ILE A 80 0.35 -3.71 1.60
N GLY A 81 -0.95 -3.93 1.72
CA GLY A 81 -1.52 -5.26 1.74
C GLY A 81 -3.03 -5.23 1.64
N GLN A 82 -3.63 -6.42 1.70
CA GLN A 82 -5.08 -6.54 1.72
C GLN A 82 -5.66 -5.98 3.01
N LYS A 83 -6.86 -5.39 2.92
CA LYS A 83 -7.56 -4.85 4.09
C LYS A 83 -8.01 -5.96 5.04
N GLU A 84 -8.34 -7.13 4.51
CA GLU A 84 -8.58 -8.35 5.29
C GLU A 84 -7.23 -9.05 5.52
N GLU A 85 -6.86 -9.22 6.79
CA GLU A 85 -5.58 -9.82 7.17
C GLU A 85 -5.47 -11.30 6.74
N GLY A 86 -4.24 -11.75 6.48
CA GLY A 86 -3.89 -13.14 6.19
C GLY A 86 -4.19 -13.65 4.78
N SER A 87 -4.98 -12.96 3.96
CA SER A 87 -5.26 -13.43 2.60
C SER A 87 -4.14 -13.08 1.61
N TRP A 88 -3.84 -14.01 0.70
CA TRP A 88 -3.00 -13.79 -0.48
C TRP A 88 -3.89 -13.49 -1.68
N SER A 89 -3.39 -12.68 -2.61
CA SER A 89 -4.06 -12.42 -3.88
C SER A 89 -3.04 -12.11 -4.98
N PRO A 90 -3.22 -12.65 -6.20
CA PRO A 90 -2.40 -12.29 -7.37
C PRO A 90 -2.40 -10.80 -7.69
N GLN A 91 -3.43 -10.06 -7.27
CA GLN A 91 -3.54 -8.62 -7.45
C GLN A 91 -2.45 -7.88 -6.65
N LEU A 92 -1.99 -8.45 -5.53
CA LEU A 92 -0.91 -7.87 -4.75
C LEU A 92 0.43 -7.92 -5.50
N ASP A 93 0.68 -8.96 -6.29
CA ASP A 93 1.88 -9.04 -7.14
C ASP A 93 1.88 -7.90 -8.18
N ILE A 94 0.72 -7.60 -8.79
CA ILE A 94 0.58 -6.48 -9.74
C ILE A 94 0.89 -5.14 -9.07
N ILE A 95 0.34 -4.94 -7.86
CA ILE A 95 0.55 -3.73 -7.07
C ILE A 95 2.02 -3.61 -6.68
N HIS A 96 2.67 -4.71 -6.27
CA HIS A 96 4.08 -4.75 -5.90
C HIS A 96 4.98 -4.41 -7.08
N GLN A 97 4.72 -4.96 -8.27
CA GLN A 97 5.44 -4.63 -9.50
C GLN A 97 5.34 -3.14 -9.86
N ALA A 98 4.20 -2.50 -9.59
CA ALA A 98 4.04 -1.07 -9.84
C ALA A 98 5.02 -0.23 -9.00
N PHE A 99 5.22 -0.57 -7.73
CA PHE A 99 6.21 0.10 -6.89
C PHE A 99 7.65 -0.25 -7.26
N LEU A 100 7.94 -1.49 -7.67
CA LEU A 100 9.28 -1.86 -8.15
C LEU A 100 9.70 -1.01 -9.36
N SER A 101 8.75 -0.58 -10.19
CA SER A 101 8.96 0.22 -11.41
C SER A 101 9.17 1.73 -11.18
N VAL A 102 9.12 2.21 -9.92
CA VAL A 102 9.28 3.63 -9.52
C VAL A 102 10.69 3.94 -9.05
#